data_AF-A0A914E907-F1
#
_entry.id   AF-A0A914E907-F1
#
_cell.length_a   1.000
_cell.length_b   1.000
_cell.length_c   1.000
_cell.angle_alpha   90.00
_cell.angle_beta   90.00
_cell.angle_gamma   90.00
#
_symmetry.space_group_name_H-M   'P 1'
#
loop_
_entity.id
_entity.type
_entity.pdbx_description
1 polymer ?
#
loop_
_entity_poly.entity_id
_entity_poly.type
_entity_poly.pdbx_seq_one_letter_code
_entity_poly.pdbx_strand_id
1 'polypeptide(L)'
;CTKMDDNEAQENELSLLKAMYQSNELIFGNPSTKLESDDEDNSGTIINQINNGLTKDREIAFCLKVKCSDLITMNLDVQFPTNYPSQAYPFVNARNGKINEVNLNKDLKEFIQSGLELGMPMALEIVNWIQENYAQYVVNGNARVATPTQHTYALLWIYSHHLYSHTKRKDLKMQAKRLELHGFSMPGKPSVIVVEGILEDCDEFWVLIRGWSWQDITLKRKEIFKGANLLKFQKFFELAAKSTVCDCKHSDRSLLKSTLKEYGLEENFDYLIEI
;
A
#
# COMPACT_ATOMS: atom_id res chain seq x y z
N CYS A 1 -33.57 -1.24 -23.68
CA CYS A 1 -32.57 -1.75 -22.73
C CYS A 1 -32.71 -0.99 -21.43
N THR A 2 -33.19 -1.66 -20.39
CA THR A 2 -33.09 -1.17 -19.01
C THR A 2 -31.60 -1.02 -18.71
N LYS A 3 -31.14 0.19 -18.35
CA LYS A 3 -29.77 0.36 -17.86
C LYS A 3 -29.65 -0.47 -16.59
N MET A 4 -28.72 -1.43 -16.55
CA MET A 4 -28.43 -2.22 -15.36
C MET A 4 -27.99 -1.26 -14.25
N ASP A 5 -28.47 -1.44 -13.02
CA ASP A 5 -28.02 -0.65 -11.88
C ASP A 5 -26.52 -0.93 -11.66
N ASP A 6 -25.70 0.11 -11.51
CA ASP A 6 -24.24 -0.04 -11.34
C ASP A 6 -23.92 -0.93 -10.12
N ASN A 7 -24.73 -0.83 -9.07
CA ASN A 7 -24.62 -1.69 -7.90
C ASN A 7 -24.90 -3.16 -8.23
N GLU A 8 -25.96 -3.44 -8.98
CA GLU A 8 -26.30 -4.80 -9.42
C GLU A 8 -25.19 -5.36 -10.33
N ALA A 9 -24.62 -4.53 -11.21
CA ALA A 9 -23.51 -4.91 -12.06
C ALA A 9 -22.24 -5.27 -11.26
N GLN A 10 -21.88 -4.44 -10.28
CA GLN A 10 -20.76 -4.68 -9.39
C GLN A 10 -20.95 -5.94 -8.54
N GLU A 11 -22.14 -6.17 -8.00
CA GLU A 11 -22.45 -7.35 -7.19
C GLU A 11 -22.42 -8.64 -8.00
N ASN A 12 -22.94 -8.61 -9.24
CA ASN A 12 -22.88 -9.73 -10.16
C ASN A 12 -21.43 -10.08 -10.54
N GLU A 13 -20.64 -9.06 -10.88
CA GLU A 13 -19.23 -9.25 -11.19
C GLU A 13 -18.44 -9.79 -9.99
N LEU A 14 -18.71 -9.27 -8.79
CA LEU A 14 -18.06 -9.73 -7.58
C LEU A 14 -18.44 -11.16 -7.22
N SER A 15 -19.70 -11.53 -7.44
CA SER A 15 -20.19 -12.90 -7.24
C SER A 15 -19.50 -13.87 -8.19
N LEU A 16 -19.27 -13.46 -9.44
CA LEU A 16 -18.50 -14.23 -10.41
C LEU A 16 -17.04 -14.39 -9.96
N LEU A 17 -16.38 -13.31 -9.52
CA LEU A 17 -15.01 -13.38 -9.00
C LEU A 17 -14.91 -14.31 -7.78
N LYS A 18 -15.88 -14.26 -6.86
CA LYS A 18 -15.94 -15.18 -5.70
C LYS A 18 -16.13 -16.65 -6.09
N ALA A 19 -16.77 -16.92 -7.23
CA ALA A 19 -16.93 -18.27 -7.75
C ALA A 19 -15.65 -18.77 -8.45
N MET A 20 -14.85 -17.86 -9.02
CA MET A 20 -13.63 -18.19 -9.76
C MET A 20 -12.36 -18.27 -8.90
N TYR A 21 -12.31 -17.49 -7.81
CA TYR A 21 -11.12 -17.35 -6.98
C TYR A 21 -11.38 -17.79 -5.54
N GLN A 22 -10.39 -18.46 -4.95
CA GLN A 22 -10.45 -18.90 -3.56
C GLN A 22 -10.34 -17.70 -2.59
N SER A 23 -10.75 -17.88 -1.34
CA SER A 23 -10.74 -16.81 -0.32
C SER A 23 -9.34 -16.25 0.01
N ASN A 24 -8.27 -16.98 -0.31
CA ASN A 24 -6.88 -16.53 -0.15
C ASN A 24 -6.32 -15.82 -1.41
N GLU A 25 -7.05 -15.89 -2.53
CA GLU A 25 -6.75 -15.26 -3.82
C GLU A 25 -7.54 -13.97 -4.00
N LEU A 26 -8.79 -13.91 -3.52
CA LEU A 26 -9.62 -12.70 -3.52
C LEU A 26 -9.77 -12.17 -2.09
N ILE A 27 -9.06 -11.06 -1.79
CA ILE A 27 -9.00 -10.46 -0.45
C ILE A 27 -9.67 -9.09 -0.50
N PHE A 28 -10.76 -8.92 0.24
CA PHE A 28 -11.39 -7.61 0.39
C PHE A 28 -10.65 -6.78 1.42
N GLY A 29 -10.40 -5.52 1.09
CA GLY A 29 -9.77 -4.56 1.99
C GLY A 29 -10.31 -3.19 1.69
N ASN A 30 -10.82 -2.49 2.71
CA ASN A 30 -11.32 -1.14 2.55
C ASN A 30 -10.16 -0.15 2.78
N PRO A 31 -9.72 0.66 1.81
CA PRO A 31 -8.74 1.72 2.06
C PRO A 31 -9.30 2.83 2.97
N SER A 32 -10.62 2.87 3.21
CA SER A 32 -11.29 4.03 3.79
C SER A 32 -12.20 3.78 5.01
N THR A 33 -12.32 2.56 5.55
CA THR A 33 -13.04 2.35 6.84
C THR A 33 -12.15 1.77 7.92
N LYS A 34 -11.46 2.66 8.64
CA LYS A 34 -11.28 2.53 10.10
C LYS A 34 -12.20 3.53 10.78
N LEU A 35 -13.46 3.13 10.95
CA LEU A 35 -14.35 3.66 11.98
C LEU A 35 -14.88 2.44 12.74
N GLU A 36 -14.52 2.38 14.02
CA GLU A 36 -15.21 1.73 15.16
C GLU A 36 -15.75 0.31 14.91
N SER A 37 -15.37 -0.76 15.61
CA SER A 37 -15.11 -0.91 17.04
C SER A 37 -14.38 -2.25 17.28
N ASP A 38 -13.72 -2.36 18.42
CA ASP A 38 -13.29 -3.62 19.00
C ASP A 38 -14.52 -4.48 19.31
N ASP A 39 -14.80 -5.50 18.51
CA ASP A 39 -15.62 -6.66 18.88
C ASP A 39 -15.24 -7.84 17.97
N GLU A 40 -14.80 -8.94 18.57
CA GLU A 40 -14.25 -10.14 17.93
C GLU A 40 -15.28 -10.99 17.14
N ASP A 41 -16.45 -10.44 16.80
CA ASP A 41 -17.54 -11.15 16.12
C ASP A 41 -17.86 -10.61 14.70
N ASN A 42 -17.06 -9.67 14.19
CA ASN A 42 -17.46 -8.87 13.02
C ASN A 42 -17.27 -9.54 11.64
N SER A 43 -16.66 -10.73 11.56
CA SER A 43 -16.65 -11.51 10.31
C SER A 43 -18.06 -11.95 9.90
N GLY A 44 -18.95 -12.20 10.87
CA GLY A 44 -20.35 -12.54 10.61
C GLY A 44 -21.17 -11.35 10.13
N THR A 45 -20.93 -10.16 10.68
CA THR A 45 -21.73 -8.96 10.38
C THR A 45 -21.43 -8.37 9.02
N ILE A 46 -20.17 -8.38 8.56
CA ILE A 46 -19.80 -7.89 7.22
C ILE A 46 -20.39 -8.81 6.14
N ILE A 47 -20.33 -10.14 6.35
CA ILE A 47 -20.96 -11.12 5.45
C ILE A 47 -22.48 -10.94 5.44
N ASN A 48 -23.10 -10.70 6.61
CA ASN A 48 -24.54 -10.45 6.71
C ASN A 48 -24.97 -9.09 6.12
N GLN A 49 -24.12 -8.07 6.13
CA GLN A 49 -24.39 -6.76 5.52
C GLN A 49 -24.28 -6.81 3.99
N ILE A 50 -23.36 -7.62 3.46
CA ILE A 50 -23.30 -7.94 2.01
C ILE A 50 -24.57 -8.70 1.59
N ASN A 51 -25.05 -9.63 2.43
CA ASN A 51 -26.27 -10.39 2.15
C ASN A 51 -27.58 -9.57 2.31
N ASN A 52 -27.53 -8.38 2.92
CA ASN A 52 -28.71 -7.55 3.24
C ASN A 52 -28.88 -6.30 2.34
N GLY A 53 -28.14 -6.17 1.24
CA GLY A 53 -28.44 -5.16 0.19
C GLY A 53 -28.30 -3.69 0.61
N LEU A 54 -27.41 -3.36 1.56
CA LEU A 54 -27.18 -1.99 2.06
C LEU A 54 -26.03 -1.25 1.34
N THR A 55 -25.64 -1.71 0.14
CA THR A 55 -24.44 -1.31 -0.63
C THR A 55 -24.69 -0.20 -1.65
N LYS A 56 -25.67 0.69 -1.44
CA LYS A 56 -26.10 1.58 -2.53
C LYS A 56 -25.12 2.67 -2.97
N ASP A 57 -24.09 2.99 -2.17
CA ASP A 57 -23.18 4.13 -2.41
C ASP A 57 -21.75 3.93 -1.84
N ARG A 58 -21.10 2.78 -2.03
CA ARG A 58 -19.71 2.58 -1.56
C ARG A 58 -18.78 2.10 -2.66
N GLU A 59 -17.58 2.67 -2.68
CA GLU A 59 -16.48 2.15 -3.50
C GLU A 59 -16.08 0.76 -2.98
N ILE A 60 -15.95 -0.18 -3.89
CA ILE A 60 -15.55 -1.56 -3.56
C ILE A 60 -14.06 -1.68 -3.85
N ALA A 61 -13.28 -2.12 -2.87
CA ALA A 61 -11.85 -2.33 -3.03
C ALA A 61 -11.44 -3.74 -2.59
N PHE A 62 -10.60 -4.37 -3.40
CA PHE A 62 -10.12 -5.73 -3.17
C PHE A 62 -8.76 -5.96 -3.83
N CYS A 63 -8.05 -6.98 -3.36
CA CYS A 63 -6.83 -7.49 -3.94
C CYS A 63 -7.10 -8.87 -4.54
N LEU A 64 -6.77 -9.05 -5.82
CA LEU A 64 -6.94 -10.30 -6.54
C LEU A 64 -5.59 -10.90 -6.93
N LYS A 65 -5.33 -12.15 -6.52
CA LYS A 65 -4.14 -12.91 -6.91
C LYS A 65 -4.44 -13.69 -8.20
N VAL A 66 -3.77 -13.31 -9.28
CA VAL A 66 -3.93 -13.90 -10.60
C VAL A 66 -2.71 -14.72 -10.94
N LYS A 67 -2.89 -16.01 -11.19
CA LYS A 67 -1.82 -16.85 -11.75
C LYS A 67 -1.65 -16.53 -13.24
N CYS A 68 -0.46 -16.07 -13.64
CA CYS A 68 -0.11 -15.78 -15.04
C CYS A 68 0.70 -16.92 -15.67
N SER A 69 1.54 -17.59 -14.87
CA SER A 69 2.24 -18.84 -15.20
C SER A 69 2.55 -19.63 -13.93
N ASP A 70 3.22 -20.77 -14.05
CA ASP A 70 3.71 -21.53 -12.89
C ASP A 70 4.73 -20.76 -12.05
N LEU A 71 5.39 -19.74 -12.60
CA LEU A 71 6.45 -18.98 -11.94
C LEU A 71 6.05 -17.56 -11.55
N ILE A 72 4.91 -17.07 -12.05
CA ILE A 72 4.45 -15.69 -11.94
C ILE A 72 2.98 -15.67 -11.51
N THR A 73 2.76 -15.18 -10.29
CA THR A 73 1.46 -14.82 -9.75
C THR A 73 1.43 -13.31 -9.49
N MET A 74 0.45 -12.62 -10.04
CA MET A 74 0.29 -11.17 -9.95
C MET A 74 -0.73 -10.80 -8.88
N ASN A 75 -0.44 -9.79 -8.07
CA ASN A 75 -1.40 -9.20 -7.13
C ASN A 75 -2.01 -7.96 -7.78
N LEU A 76 -3.33 -7.92 -7.94
CA LEU A 76 -4.07 -6.81 -8.53
C LEU A 76 -4.84 -6.08 -7.45
N ASP A 77 -4.48 -4.85 -7.15
CA ASP A 77 -5.28 -3.98 -6.31
C ASP A 77 -6.33 -3.31 -7.19
N VAL A 78 -7.61 -3.62 -6.95
CA VAL A 78 -8.74 -3.17 -7.76
C VAL A 78 -9.68 -2.35 -6.89
N GLN A 79 -10.13 -1.22 -7.44
CA GLN A 79 -11.15 -0.37 -6.84
C GLN A 79 -12.23 -0.05 -7.87
N PHE A 80 -13.47 -0.40 -7.55
CA PHE A 80 -14.66 -0.02 -8.29
C PHE A 80 -15.22 1.29 -7.71
N PRO A 81 -15.24 2.38 -8.49
CA PRO A 81 -16.00 3.57 -8.16
C PRO A 81 -17.49 3.27 -8.01
N THR A 82 -18.24 4.11 -7.30
CA THR A 82 -19.71 3.93 -7.11
C THR A 82 -20.51 3.93 -8.41
N ASN A 83 -19.97 4.50 -9.48
CA ASN A 83 -20.59 4.64 -10.80
C ASN A 83 -19.93 3.77 -11.88
N TYR A 84 -19.18 2.75 -11.48
CA TYR A 84 -18.70 1.69 -12.37
C TYR A 84 -19.77 0.59 -12.49
N PRO A 85 -19.96 -0.02 -13.67
CA PRO A 85 -19.23 0.19 -14.92
C PRO A 85 -19.80 1.28 -15.83
N SER A 86 -20.95 1.88 -15.53
CA SER A 86 -21.66 2.73 -16.50
C SER A 86 -20.99 4.07 -16.80
N GLN A 87 -20.31 4.69 -15.84
CA GLN A 87 -19.81 6.05 -15.96
C GLN A 87 -18.32 6.21 -15.60
N ALA A 88 -17.73 5.22 -14.95
CA ALA A 88 -16.32 5.24 -14.58
C ALA A 88 -15.65 3.88 -14.82
N TYR A 89 -14.35 3.94 -15.07
CA TYR A 89 -13.47 2.78 -15.15
C TYR A 89 -12.98 2.37 -13.74
N PRO A 90 -12.64 1.10 -13.54
CA PRO A 90 -12.04 0.67 -12.29
C PRO A 90 -10.60 1.18 -12.19
N PHE A 91 -10.13 1.46 -10.98
CA PHE A 91 -8.72 1.71 -10.74
C PHE A 91 -8.02 0.38 -10.48
N VAL A 92 -6.96 0.09 -11.24
CA VAL A 92 -6.22 -1.17 -11.13
C VAL A 92 -4.74 -0.90 -11.01
N ASN A 93 -4.10 -1.58 -10.06
CA ASN A 93 -2.65 -1.59 -9.90
C ASN A 93 -2.15 -3.03 -9.76
N ALA A 94 -1.31 -3.45 -10.72
CA ALA A 94 -0.75 -4.78 -10.83
C ALA A 94 0.66 -4.83 -10.22
N ARG A 95 0.90 -5.81 -9.34
CA ARG A 95 2.16 -5.98 -8.61
C ARG A 95 2.70 -7.39 -8.75
N ASN A 96 3.95 -7.52 -9.15
CA ASN A 96 4.72 -8.75 -9.13
C ASN A 96 6.23 -8.42 -9.17
N GLY A 97 6.99 -8.94 -8.21
CA GLY A 97 8.43 -8.63 -8.06
C GLY A 97 9.36 -9.15 -9.16
N LYS A 98 8.84 -9.80 -10.21
CA LYS A 98 9.63 -10.34 -11.35
C LYS A 98 9.29 -9.66 -12.69
N ILE A 99 8.42 -8.66 -12.70
CA ILE A 99 8.02 -7.93 -13.90
C ILE A 99 8.31 -6.43 -13.75
N ASN A 100 8.38 -5.72 -14.87
CA ASN A 100 8.40 -4.26 -14.89
C ASN A 100 7.00 -3.71 -14.61
N GLU A 101 6.67 -3.57 -13.32
CA GLU A 101 5.37 -3.07 -12.85
C GLU A 101 5.06 -1.67 -13.38
N VAL A 102 6.05 -0.79 -13.57
CA VAL A 102 5.82 0.58 -14.06
C VAL A 102 5.29 0.56 -15.48
N ASN A 103 5.95 -0.16 -16.38
CA ASN A 103 5.53 -0.26 -17.77
C ASN A 103 4.21 -1.03 -17.89
N LEU A 104 4.06 -2.15 -17.16
CA LEU A 104 2.81 -2.91 -17.16
C LEU A 104 1.64 -2.04 -16.70
N ASN A 105 1.77 -1.30 -15.59
CA ASN A 105 0.67 -0.47 -15.08
C ASN A 105 0.38 0.75 -15.96
N LYS A 106 1.37 1.25 -16.69
CA LYS A 106 1.15 2.30 -17.69
C LYS A 106 0.27 1.76 -18.82
N ASP A 107 0.67 0.65 -19.42
CA ASP A 107 -0.01 0.06 -20.57
C ASP A 107 -1.38 -0.52 -20.18
N LEU A 108 -1.50 -1.05 -18.95
CA LEU A 108 -2.77 -1.50 -18.37
C LEU A 108 -3.76 -0.35 -18.23
N LYS A 109 -3.32 0.82 -17.77
CA LYS A 109 -4.19 2.02 -17.66
C LYS A 109 -4.66 2.47 -19.04
N GLU A 110 -3.77 2.43 -20.04
CA GLU A 110 -4.12 2.76 -21.41
C GLU A 110 -5.14 1.77 -21.99
N PHE A 111 -4.97 0.47 -21.74
CA PHE A 111 -5.93 -0.56 -22.11
C PHE A 111 -7.30 -0.35 -21.44
N ILE A 112 -7.35 -0.09 -20.14
CA ILE A 112 -8.62 0.14 -19.44
C ILE A 112 -9.33 1.38 -19.99
N GLN A 113 -8.60 2.49 -20.20
CA GLN A 113 -9.21 3.76 -20.59
C GLN A 113 -9.58 3.84 -22.08
N SER A 114 -8.82 3.17 -22.95
CA SER A 114 -8.97 3.31 -24.41
C SER A 114 -9.40 2.02 -25.10
N GLY A 115 -9.20 0.86 -24.46
CA GLY A 115 -9.50 -0.47 -25.01
C GLY A 115 -10.82 -1.06 -24.52
N LEU A 116 -11.41 -0.53 -23.44
CA LEU A 116 -12.67 -1.02 -22.87
C LEU A 116 -13.79 0.02 -22.97
N GLU A 117 -15.01 -0.45 -23.22
CA GLU A 117 -16.21 0.36 -23.30
C GLU A 117 -16.94 0.41 -21.94
N LEU A 118 -17.35 1.61 -21.53
CA LEU A 118 -18.19 1.78 -20.33
C LEU A 118 -19.56 1.10 -20.50
N GLY A 119 -20.15 0.70 -19.38
CA GLY A 119 -21.46 0.05 -19.31
C GLY A 119 -21.42 -1.47 -19.12
N MET A 120 -20.23 -2.08 -19.16
CA MET A 120 -20.04 -3.51 -18.98
C MET A 120 -19.01 -3.80 -17.87
N PRO A 121 -19.20 -4.86 -17.06
CA PRO A 121 -18.18 -5.39 -16.15
C PRO A 121 -16.85 -5.70 -16.88
N MET A 122 -15.72 -5.36 -16.27
CA MET A 122 -14.38 -5.30 -16.88
C MET A 122 -13.31 -6.15 -16.18
N ALA A 123 -13.54 -6.61 -14.95
CA ALA A 123 -12.53 -7.25 -14.12
C ALA A 123 -11.91 -8.49 -14.77
N LEU A 124 -12.72 -9.32 -15.44
CA LEU A 124 -12.21 -10.49 -16.15
C LEU A 124 -11.41 -10.10 -17.41
N GLU A 125 -11.81 -9.05 -18.13
CA GLU A 125 -11.03 -8.57 -19.29
C GLU A 125 -9.68 -7.99 -18.87
N ILE A 126 -9.65 -7.31 -17.72
CA ILE A 126 -8.41 -6.85 -17.09
C ILE A 126 -7.51 -8.02 -16.72
N VAL A 127 -8.08 -9.08 -16.11
CA VAL A 127 -7.35 -10.31 -15.79
C VAL A 127 -6.79 -10.96 -17.06
N ASN A 128 -7.61 -11.11 -18.10
CA ASN A 128 -7.22 -11.71 -19.38
C ASN A 128 -6.08 -10.92 -20.02
N TRP A 129 -6.23 -9.60 -20.14
CA TRP A 129 -5.19 -8.74 -20.70
C TRP A 129 -3.86 -8.91 -19.97
N ILE A 130 -3.90 -8.97 -18.63
CA ILE A 130 -2.69 -9.22 -17.84
C ILE A 130 -2.10 -10.59 -18.15
N GLN A 131 -2.91 -11.65 -18.19
CA GLN A 131 -2.45 -13.00 -18.49
C GLN A 131 -1.89 -13.14 -19.92
N GLU A 132 -2.36 -12.35 -20.88
CA GLU A 132 -1.84 -12.34 -22.24
C GLU A 132 -0.56 -11.51 -22.39
N ASN A 133 -0.46 -10.40 -21.64
CA ASN A 133 0.57 -9.40 -21.84
C ASN A 133 1.68 -9.43 -20.76
N TYR A 134 1.55 -10.15 -19.65
CA TYR A 134 2.57 -10.13 -18.58
C TYR A 134 3.97 -10.51 -19.08
N ALA A 135 4.06 -11.42 -20.07
CA ALA A 135 5.31 -12.01 -20.53
C ALA A 135 6.30 -10.98 -21.08
N GLN A 136 5.83 -9.95 -21.79
CA GLN A 136 6.69 -8.89 -22.33
C GLN A 136 7.23 -7.94 -21.25
N TYR A 137 6.60 -7.91 -20.08
CA TYR A 137 7.07 -7.15 -18.93
C TYR A 137 7.93 -8.00 -18.00
N VAL A 138 8.06 -9.31 -18.24
CA VAL A 138 9.00 -10.15 -17.49
C VAL A 138 10.39 -9.59 -17.70
N VAL A 139 11.06 -9.29 -16.59
CA VAL A 139 12.42 -8.80 -16.62
C VAL A 139 13.33 -9.98 -16.95
N ASN A 140 13.44 -10.29 -18.25
CA ASN A 140 14.43 -11.21 -18.78
C ASN A 140 15.80 -10.61 -18.46
N GLY A 141 16.64 -11.35 -17.74
CA GLY A 141 17.85 -10.84 -17.08
C GLY A 141 18.96 -10.22 -17.95
N ASN A 142 18.70 -9.83 -19.20
CA ASN A 142 19.71 -9.41 -20.19
C ASN A 142 19.44 -8.12 -20.99
N ALA A 143 18.44 -7.27 -20.70
CA ALA A 143 18.27 -5.99 -21.41
C ALA A 143 18.34 -4.78 -20.47
N ARG A 144 19.43 -4.01 -20.61
CA ARG A 144 19.72 -2.80 -19.84
C ARG A 144 18.82 -1.63 -20.23
N VAL A 145 17.76 -1.41 -19.46
CA VAL A 145 17.25 -0.08 -19.09
C VAL A 145 17.08 -0.12 -17.57
N ALA A 146 18.01 0.54 -16.88
CA ALA A 146 18.36 0.36 -15.46
C ALA A 146 18.73 -1.10 -15.09
N THR A 147 20.02 -1.35 -14.93
CA THR A 147 20.59 -2.62 -14.48
C THR A 147 19.83 -3.23 -13.29
N PRO A 148 19.59 -4.57 -13.25
CA PRO A 148 19.29 -5.26 -12.01
C PRO A 148 20.59 -5.36 -11.23
N THR A 149 21.03 -4.26 -10.64
CA THR A 149 21.76 -4.38 -9.38
C THR A 149 20.80 -5.14 -8.46
N GLN A 150 21.28 -6.21 -7.83
CA GLN A 150 20.71 -6.61 -6.54
C GLN A 150 20.86 -5.37 -5.65
N HIS A 151 19.92 -4.43 -5.77
CA HIS A 151 19.91 -3.27 -4.92
C HIS A 151 19.77 -3.84 -3.53
N THR A 152 20.75 -3.48 -2.73
CA THR A 152 20.64 -3.74 -1.32
C THR A 152 19.69 -2.66 -0.83
N TYR A 153 18.60 -3.06 -0.21
CA TYR A 153 17.65 -2.16 0.39
C TYR A 153 17.91 -2.14 1.89
N ALA A 154 17.45 -1.07 2.53
CA ALA A 154 17.50 -0.96 3.98
C ALA A 154 16.14 -0.56 4.55
N LEU A 155 15.89 -0.99 5.78
CA LEU A 155 14.85 -0.45 6.67
C LEU A 155 15.55 0.09 7.91
N LEU A 156 15.46 1.40 8.10
CA LEU A 156 16.05 2.11 9.21
C LEU A 156 14.99 2.42 10.26
N TRP A 157 15.32 2.09 11.50
CA TRP A 157 14.53 2.38 12.68
C TRP A 157 15.24 3.43 13.51
N ILE A 158 14.74 4.66 13.43
CA ILE A 158 15.40 5.84 14.02
C ILE A 158 14.55 6.36 15.16
N TYR A 159 15.19 6.51 16.31
CA TYR A 159 14.62 7.09 17.50
C TYR A 159 15.18 8.50 17.69
N SER A 160 14.34 9.44 18.11
CA SER A 160 14.81 10.75 18.55
C SER A 160 14.07 11.20 19.81
N HIS A 161 14.71 12.04 20.62
CA HIS A 161 14.10 12.53 21.86
C HIS A 161 12.76 13.23 21.60
N HIS A 162 12.67 13.99 20.51
CA HIS A 162 11.43 14.59 20.03
C HIS A 162 11.54 15.08 18.58
N LEU A 163 10.39 15.22 17.92
CA LEU A 163 10.25 15.85 16.59
C LEU A 163 9.14 16.92 16.59
N TYR A 164 9.33 18.00 17.35
CA TYR A 164 8.33 19.08 17.40
C TYR A 164 8.50 20.15 16.32
N SER A 165 9.73 20.35 15.83
CA SER A 165 10.03 21.40 14.86
C SER A 165 9.26 21.17 13.55
N HIS A 166 8.35 22.07 13.23
CA HIS A 166 7.61 22.05 11.97
C HIS A 166 8.54 22.09 10.75
N THR A 167 9.62 22.87 10.83
CA THR A 167 10.66 22.91 9.80
C THR A 167 11.29 21.54 9.60
N LYS A 168 11.73 20.86 10.68
CA LYS A 168 12.28 19.51 10.58
C LYS A 168 11.28 18.51 10.01
N ARG A 169 10.01 18.57 10.41
CA ARG A 169 8.95 17.66 9.89
C ARG A 169 8.77 17.83 8.38
N LYS A 170 8.68 19.09 7.92
CA LYS A 170 8.58 19.42 6.50
C LYS A 170 9.82 18.98 5.72
N ASP A 171 11.00 19.27 6.26
CA ASP A 171 12.27 18.92 5.63
C ASP A 171 12.44 17.40 5.55
N LEU A 172 12.01 16.67 6.57
CA LEU A 172 12.12 15.21 6.61
C LEU A 172 11.28 14.57 5.49
N LYS A 173 10.03 15.02 5.33
CA LYS A 173 9.18 14.61 4.21
C LYS A 173 9.76 15.01 2.85
N MET A 174 10.35 16.20 2.75
CA MET A 174 10.98 16.69 1.52
C MET A 174 12.19 15.83 1.14
N GLN A 175 13.05 15.50 2.11
CA GLN A 175 14.25 14.67 1.88
C GLN A 175 13.88 13.24 1.53
N ALA A 176 12.90 12.64 2.23
CA ALA A 176 12.42 11.31 1.89
C ALA A 176 11.86 11.27 0.46
N LYS A 177 11.09 12.28 0.06
CA LYS A 177 10.61 12.39 -1.33
C LYS A 177 11.74 12.57 -2.34
N ARG A 178 12.75 13.39 -2.04
CA ARG A 178 13.90 13.64 -2.92
C ARG A 178 14.70 12.36 -3.19
N LEU A 179 14.83 11.52 -2.18
CA LEU A 179 15.58 10.26 -2.21
C LEU A 179 14.70 9.05 -2.53
N GLU A 180 13.45 9.27 -2.96
CA GLU A 180 12.49 8.19 -3.29
C GLU A 180 12.32 7.16 -2.16
N LEU A 181 12.42 7.62 -0.91
CA LEU A 181 12.28 6.80 0.28
C LEU A 181 10.82 6.69 0.74
N HIS A 182 10.52 5.58 1.38
CA HIS A 182 9.21 5.21 1.89
C HIS A 182 9.25 5.03 3.41
N GLY A 183 8.11 5.02 4.09
CA GLY A 183 8.04 4.86 5.54
C GLY A 183 7.21 5.92 6.22
N PHE A 184 7.53 6.23 7.47
CA PHE A 184 6.81 7.25 8.21
C PHE A 184 7.66 7.93 9.29
N SER A 185 7.25 9.13 9.67
CA SER A 185 7.64 9.73 10.94
C SER A 185 6.44 9.81 11.87
N MET A 186 6.64 9.49 13.15
CA MET A 186 5.70 9.75 14.23
C MET A 186 6.28 10.83 15.15
N PRO A 187 5.79 12.06 15.02
CA PRO A 187 6.22 13.17 15.85
C PRO A 187 5.62 13.09 17.25
N GLY A 188 6.40 13.47 18.24
CA GLY A 188 6.04 13.34 19.65
C GLY A 188 7.29 13.23 20.52
N LYS A 189 7.11 12.82 21.77
CA LYS A 189 8.18 12.46 22.71
C LYS A 189 7.94 11.06 23.31
N PRO A 190 8.81 10.08 23.03
CA PRO A 190 9.88 10.13 22.02
C PRO A 190 9.31 10.12 20.59
N SER A 191 10.10 10.54 19.61
CA SER A 191 9.71 10.46 18.19
C SER A 191 10.38 9.28 17.51
N VAL A 192 9.62 8.61 16.65
CA VAL A 192 10.08 7.48 15.83
C VAL A 192 10.05 7.87 14.36
N ILE A 193 11.10 7.53 13.63
CA ILE A 193 11.18 7.66 12.18
C ILE A 193 11.55 6.30 11.62
N VAL A 194 10.73 5.80 10.71
CA VAL A 194 10.95 4.55 9.97
C VAL A 194 11.13 4.92 8.51
N VAL A 195 12.21 4.48 7.90
CA VAL A 195 12.47 4.76 6.49
C VAL A 195 13.04 3.54 5.79
N GLU A 196 12.57 3.29 4.58
CA GLU A 196 13.07 2.22 3.72
C GLU A 196 13.22 2.69 2.27
N GLY A 197 14.12 2.01 1.57
CA GLY A 197 14.53 2.38 0.24
C GLY A 197 15.82 1.66 -0.14
N ILE A 198 16.44 2.14 -1.21
CA ILE A 198 17.78 1.70 -1.61
C ILE A 198 18.77 2.03 -0.47
N LEU A 199 19.69 1.12 -0.18
CA LEU A 199 20.64 1.21 0.94
C LEU A 199 21.41 2.53 0.92
N GLU A 200 21.91 2.91 -0.25
CA GLU A 200 22.68 4.13 -0.45
C GLU A 200 21.84 5.38 -0.11
N ASP A 201 20.59 5.42 -0.54
CA ASP A 201 19.66 6.53 -0.27
C ASP A 201 19.24 6.58 1.20
N CYS A 202 19.02 5.42 1.83
CA CYS A 202 18.76 5.33 3.26
C CYS A 202 19.97 5.83 4.08
N ASP A 203 21.19 5.47 3.67
CA ASP A 203 22.42 5.93 4.32
C ASP A 203 22.64 7.43 4.11
N GLU A 204 22.38 7.97 2.91
CA GLU A 204 22.39 9.42 2.64
C GLU A 204 21.38 10.14 3.53
N PHE A 205 20.14 9.65 3.59
CA PHE A 205 19.09 10.22 4.43
C PHE A 205 19.50 10.24 5.90
N TRP A 206 20.04 9.13 6.41
CA TRP A 206 20.52 9.07 7.79
C TRP A 206 21.64 10.07 8.07
N VAL A 207 22.66 10.15 7.20
CA VAL A 207 23.77 11.11 7.31
C VAL A 207 23.27 12.55 7.30
N LEU A 208 22.27 12.86 6.47
CA LEU A 208 21.69 14.19 6.38
C LEU A 208 20.91 14.55 7.64
N ILE A 209 19.94 13.72 8.06
CA ILE A 209 19.07 14.10 9.16
C ILE A 209 19.81 14.09 10.49
N ARG A 210 20.78 13.18 10.72
CA ARG A 210 21.55 13.15 11.97
C ARG A 210 22.37 14.42 12.19
N GLY A 211 22.69 15.14 11.11
CA GLY A 211 23.42 16.42 11.15
C GLY A 211 22.56 17.61 11.58
N TRP A 212 21.24 17.45 11.70
CA TRP A 212 20.38 18.50 12.21
C TRP A 212 20.51 18.66 13.73
N SER A 213 19.98 19.76 14.27
CA SER A 213 20.08 20.11 15.71
C SER A 213 19.14 19.28 16.59
N TRP A 214 19.42 17.99 16.81
CA TRP A 214 18.65 17.13 17.72
C TRP A 214 19.15 17.24 19.16
N GLN A 215 18.26 17.02 20.13
CA GLN A 215 18.70 16.79 21.52
C GLN A 215 19.35 15.41 21.64
N ASP A 216 18.71 14.40 21.05
CA ASP A 216 19.25 13.07 20.86
C ASP A 216 18.56 12.42 19.65
N ILE A 217 19.33 11.71 18.84
CA ILE A 217 18.86 10.92 17.69
C ILE A 217 19.76 9.69 17.53
N THR A 218 19.15 8.52 17.47
CA THR A 218 19.83 7.23 17.44
C THR A 218 19.20 6.32 16.39
N LEU A 219 20.04 5.72 15.55
CA LEU A 219 19.63 4.61 14.68
C LEU A 219 19.58 3.34 15.56
N LYS A 220 18.37 2.90 15.94
CA LYS A 220 18.14 1.75 16.81
C LYS A 220 18.39 0.43 16.08
N ARG A 221 17.98 0.36 14.81
CA ARG A 221 18.14 -0.84 13.99
C ARG A 221 18.26 -0.47 12.51
N LYS A 222 19.07 -1.23 11.80
CA LYS A 222 19.19 -1.20 10.33
C LYS A 222 19.06 -2.63 9.84
N GLU A 223 17.99 -2.90 9.12
CA GLU A 223 17.81 -4.16 8.42
C GLU A 223 18.27 -3.98 6.98
N ILE A 224 18.97 -4.98 6.46
CA ILE A 224 19.51 -4.95 5.11
C ILE A 224 19.00 -6.18 4.38
N PHE A 225 18.44 -5.98 3.20
CA PHE A 225 17.83 -7.04 2.43
C PHE A 225 18.13 -6.88 0.94
N LYS A 226 18.27 -8.01 0.24
CA LYS A 226 18.60 -8.06 -1.19
C LYS A 226 17.44 -8.69 -1.95
N GLY A 227 17.03 -8.07 -3.03
CA GLY A 227 15.94 -8.55 -3.87
C GLY A 227 15.05 -7.40 -4.35
N ALA A 228 14.25 -7.63 -5.38
CA ALA A 228 13.34 -6.63 -5.91
C ALA A 228 12.09 -6.48 -5.02
N ASN A 229 11.59 -5.25 -4.88
CA ASN A 229 10.29 -4.92 -4.26
C ASN A 229 10.11 -5.38 -2.81
N LEU A 230 11.09 -5.06 -1.97
CA LEU A 230 11.06 -5.36 -0.53
C LEU A 230 10.50 -4.22 0.33
N LEU A 231 10.02 -3.16 -0.31
CA LEU A 231 9.43 -1.99 0.34
C LEU A 231 8.02 -2.34 0.85
N LYS A 232 7.79 -2.09 2.13
CA LYS A 232 6.54 -2.32 2.86
C LYS A 232 5.58 -1.14 2.75
N PHE A 233 6.10 0.07 2.64
CA PHE A 233 5.36 1.32 2.62
C PHE A 233 5.26 1.88 1.19
N GLN A 234 4.09 2.43 0.84
CA GLN A 234 3.85 2.99 -0.49
C GLN A 234 4.44 4.40 -0.70
N LYS A 235 4.68 5.15 0.38
CA LYS A 235 5.29 6.48 0.37
C LYS A 235 5.80 6.83 1.76
N PHE A 236 6.54 7.93 1.87
CA PHE A 236 6.82 8.54 3.16
C PHE A 236 5.65 9.42 3.64
N PHE A 237 5.17 9.19 4.87
CA PHE A 237 4.08 9.99 5.47
C PHE A 237 4.30 10.29 6.96
N GLU A 238 3.45 11.14 7.53
CA GLU A 238 3.52 11.49 8.95
C GLU A 238 2.33 10.87 9.69
N LEU A 239 2.61 10.13 10.77
CA LEU A 239 1.60 9.64 11.71
C LEU A 239 1.25 10.75 12.69
N ALA A 240 0.01 11.25 12.61
CA ALA A 240 -0.51 12.26 13.53
C ALA A 240 -1.50 11.61 14.51
N ALA A 241 -1.27 11.80 15.82
CA ALA A 241 -2.22 11.39 16.85
C ALA A 241 -3.51 12.23 16.76
N LYS A 242 -4.67 11.60 16.93
CA LYS A 242 -6.01 12.22 16.81
C LYS A 242 -6.42 13.09 18.02
N SER A 243 -5.50 13.54 18.87
CA SER A 243 -5.90 14.28 20.07
C SER A 243 -6.31 15.71 19.75
N THR A 244 -7.61 15.94 19.62
CA THR A 244 -8.26 17.26 19.72
C THR A 244 -8.48 17.69 21.18
N VAL A 245 -8.10 16.87 22.16
CA VAL A 245 -8.43 17.07 23.59
C VAL A 245 -7.27 16.66 24.51
N CYS A 246 -6.05 17.11 24.24
CA CYS A 246 -5.05 17.45 25.27
C CYS A 246 -3.77 17.86 24.57
N ASP A 247 -3.12 18.88 25.11
CA ASP A 247 -1.79 19.38 24.74
C ASP A 247 -0.67 18.40 25.19
N CYS A 248 -0.97 17.11 25.09
CA CYS A 248 -0.17 16.00 25.55
C CYS A 248 0.82 15.64 24.43
N LYS A 249 1.99 16.29 24.46
CA LYS A 249 3.12 16.19 23.51
C LYS A 249 3.77 14.80 23.41
N HIS A 250 3.13 13.77 23.95
CA HIS A 250 3.60 12.39 23.94
C HIS A 250 3.20 11.70 22.65
N SER A 251 4.09 10.82 22.19
CA SER A 251 3.81 10.03 21.01
C SER A 251 2.76 8.96 21.30
N ASP A 252 1.77 8.84 20.43
CA ASP A 252 0.71 7.84 20.56
C ASP A 252 1.26 6.44 20.27
N ARG A 253 1.61 5.72 21.34
CA ARG A 253 2.19 4.38 21.27
C ARG A 253 1.20 3.36 20.71
N SER A 254 -0.09 3.54 20.97
CA SER A 254 -1.14 2.67 20.46
C SER A 254 -1.29 2.83 18.95
N LEU A 255 -1.21 4.08 18.46
CA LEU A 255 -1.15 4.38 17.03
C LEU A 255 0.11 3.79 16.38
N LEU A 256 1.28 3.90 17.01
CA LEU A 256 2.49 3.26 16.51
C LEU A 256 2.32 1.74 16.41
N LYS A 257 1.87 1.09 17.50
CA LYS A 257 1.72 -0.37 17.54
C LYS A 257 0.73 -0.87 16.48
N SER A 258 -0.42 -0.21 16.35
CA SER A 258 -1.43 -0.56 15.34
C SER A 258 -0.93 -0.35 13.92
N THR A 259 -0.16 0.72 13.67
CA THR A 259 0.48 0.96 12.38
C THR A 259 1.51 -0.13 12.09
N LEU A 260 2.40 -0.47 13.02
CA LEU A 260 3.39 -1.53 12.81
C LEU A 260 2.72 -2.89 12.54
N LYS A 261 1.62 -3.20 13.25
CA LYS A 261 0.83 -4.41 13.00
C LYS A 261 0.25 -4.45 11.58
N GLU A 262 -0.25 -3.34 11.07
CA GLU A 262 -0.78 -3.23 9.70
C GLU A 262 0.27 -3.58 8.63
N TYR A 263 1.53 -3.24 8.87
CA TYR A 263 2.65 -3.55 7.96
C TYR A 263 3.41 -4.84 8.32
N GLY A 264 2.92 -5.63 9.29
CA GLY A 264 3.57 -6.87 9.72
C GLY A 264 4.93 -6.67 10.40
N LEU A 265 5.10 -5.55 11.12
CA LEU A 265 6.35 -5.15 11.79
C LEU A 265 6.21 -5.03 13.32
N GLU A 266 5.17 -5.65 13.90
CA GLU A 266 4.86 -5.52 15.33
C GLU A 266 6.00 -5.99 16.25
N GLU A 267 6.79 -6.97 15.81
CA GLU A 267 7.97 -7.48 16.53
C GLU A 267 9.04 -6.40 16.80
N ASN A 268 9.05 -5.33 15.99
CA ASN A 268 10.00 -4.23 16.12
C ASN A 268 9.54 -3.15 17.12
N PHE A 269 8.32 -3.26 17.64
CA PHE A 269 7.75 -2.27 18.55
C PHE A 269 8.54 -2.16 19.85
N ASP A 270 8.92 -3.27 20.47
CA ASP A 270 9.59 -3.25 21.77
C ASP A 270 11.00 -2.64 21.65
N TYR A 271 11.75 -2.99 20.59
CA TYR A 271 13.07 -2.43 20.30
C TYR A 271 13.09 -0.92 20.07
N LEU A 272 11.98 -0.36 19.57
CA LEU A 272 11.87 1.08 19.33
C LEU A 272 11.67 1.88 20.61
N ILE A 273 11.16 1.26 21.67
CA ILE A 273 10.70 1.96 22.87
C ILE A 273 11.30 1.45 24.18
N GLU A 274 12.17 0.44 24.12
CA GLU A 274 13.15 0.20 25.18
C GLU A 274 14.21 1.31 25.19
N ILE A 275 14.32 1.95 26.36
CA ILE A 275 15.35 2.93 26.74
C ILE A 275 16.48 2.16 27.42
#